data_AF-A0A9D5EX24-F1
#
_entry.id   AF-A0A9D5EX24-F1
#
_cell.length_a   1.000
_cell.length_b   1.000
_cell.length_c   1.000
_cell.angle_alpha   90.00
_cell.angle_beta   90.00
_cell.angle_gamma   90.00
#
_symmetry.space_group_name_H-M   'P 1'
#
loop_
_entity.id
_entity.type
_entity.pdbx_description
1 polymer ?
#
loop_
_entity_poly.entity_id
_entity_poly.type
_entity_poly.pdbx_seq_one_letter_code
_entity_poly.pdbx_strand_id
1 'polypeptide(L)'
;MLIMGRIWMQQPDSIRSVSGWSQFPYFRSGTQLLDSPTHTILDGSKTLEFPVCKANFEVVMAIPDIVQVVPPPDAPVATGTSLGWAEVELRIGTRFPGDFINLINQYGSGWFELGDILGLTIWSPFDIYYWTMNETTCRLFGFPYGRDTVHGGPARPHPLGPSLIPIGKNNDGTYIFYFALGNPEDWQIQTIHFKNRYFQQFDMSITSFLAETLAGRLPSVLFYWNGWYPDGSSQPPPARFTPGAITV
;
A
#
# COMPACT_ATOMS: atom_id res chain seq x y z
N MET A 1 -45.93 14.87 -32.25
CA MET A 1 -45.98 16.34 -32.01
C MET A 1 -45.42 16.57 -30.62
N LEU A 2 -44.22 17.17 -30.55
CA LEU A 2 -43.52 17.53 -29.31
C LEU A 2 -44.32 18.54 -28.48
N ILE A 3 -44.27 18.44 -27.15
CA ILE A 3 -44.15 19.59 -26.23
C ILE A 3 -43.27 19.20 -25.03
N MET A 4 -42.22 20.02 -24.80
CA MET A 4 -41.29 20.04 -23.66
C MET A 4 -41.92 20.62 -22.38
N GLY A 5 -41.34 20.36 -21.20
CA GLY A 5 -41.60 21.18 -20.01
C GLY A 5 -40.94 20.76 -18.69
N ARG A 6 -39.69 21.20 -18.49
CA ARG A 6 -38.87 21.36 -17.26
C ARG A 6 -39.50 21.00 -15.89
N ILE A 7 -38.78 20.19 -15.10
CA ILE A 7 -38.93 20.09 -13.63
C ILE A 7 -37.76 20.83 -12.96
N TRP A 8 -38.11 21.72 -12.02
CA TRP A 8 -37.19 22.46 -11.17
C TRP A 8 -36.65 21.58 -10.03
N MET A 9 -35.34 21.70 -9.76
CA MET A 9 -34.69 21.16 -8.56
C MET A 9 -35.11 21.96 -7.33
N GLN A 10 -35.63 21.28 -6.31
CA GLN A 10 -35.61 21.76 -4.92
C GLN A 10 -34.24 21.42 -4.32
N GLN A 11 -33.52 22.43 -3.82
CA GLN A 11 -32.42 22.23 -2.89
C GLN A 11 -32.96 21.80 -1.53
N PRO A 12 -32.31 20.85 -0.83
CA PRO A 12 -32.34 20.80 0.62
C PRO A 12 -31.14 21.57 1.16
N ASP A 13 -31.44 22.68 1.83
CA ASP A 13 -30.54 23.38 2.74
C ASP A 13 -30.11 22.49 3.92
N SER A 14 -28.92 22.80 4.45
CA SER A 14 -28.31 22.36 5.71
C SER A 14 -27.44 21.07 5.70
N ILE A 15 -26.23 21.19 5.13
CA ILE A 15 -25.09 20.39 5.60
C ILE A 15 -24.62 21.00 6.94
N ARG A 16 -24.87 20.29 8.04
CA ARG A 16 -24.27 20.60 9.34
C ARG A 16 -22.75 20.53 9.22
N SER A 17 -22.06 21.57 9.68
CA SER A 17 -20.60 21.59 9.82
C SER A 17 -20.15 20.45 10.72
N VAL A 18 -19.38 19.50 10.18
CA VAL A 18 -18.71 18.48 11.00
C VAL A 18 -17.37 19.06 11.45
N SER A 19 -17.40 19.87 12.51
CA SER A 19 -16.22 20.24 13.28
C SER A 19 -15.85 19.05 14.18
N GLY A 20 -15.01 18.14 13.69
CA GLY A 20 -14.69 16.89 14.40
C GLY A 20 -13.28 16.34 14.21
N TRP A 21 -12.34 17.14 13.68
CA TRP A 21 -10.95 16.68 13.45
C TRP A 21 -10.01 16.85 14.65
N SER A 22 -10.49 17.39 15.78
CA SER A 22 -9.68 17.63 16.99
C SER A 22 -9.57 16.44 17.95
N GLN A 23 -10.06 15.24 17.58
CA GLN A 23 -10.11 14.08 18.50
C GLN A 23 -9.23 12.88 18.11
N PHE A 24 -8.27 13.05 17.20
CA PHE A 24 -7.34 11.98 16.82
C PHE A 24 -5.96 12.20 17.47
N PRO A 25 -5.60 11.47 18.55
CA PRO A 25 -4.32 11.62 19.22
C PRO A 25 -3.26 10.77 18.50
N TYR A 26 -2.84 11.18 17.30
CA TYR A 26 -1.91 10.41 16.46
C TYR A 26 -0.66 11.19 16.06
N PHE A 27 -0.02 11.89 17.00
CA PHE A 27 1.34 12.38 16.80
C PHE A 27 2.12 12.35 18.12
N ARG A 28 3.18 11.56 18.19
CA ARG A 28 4.23 11.80 19.19
C ARG A 28 4.98 13.07 18.78
N SER A 29 5.28 13.91 19.76
CA SER A 29 6.15 15.08 19.63
C SER A 29 7.47 14.67 18.94
N GLY A 30 7.68 15.11 17.69
CA GLY A 30 8.91 14.85 16.93
C GLY A 30 8.74 14.70 15.41
N THR A 31 7.55 14.35 14.91
CA THR A 31 7.31 14.24 13.46
C THR A 31 6.98 15.62 12.88
N GLN A 32 7.92 16.23 12.13
CA GLN A 32 7.61 17.46 11.38
C GLN A 32 6.86 17.10 10.10
N LEU A 33 5.63 17.60 9.98
CA LEU A 33 4.99 17.85 8.69
C LEU A 33 5.82 18.94 8.02
N LEU A 34 6.77 18.58 7.16
CA LEU A 34 7.47 19.56 6.35
C LEU A 34 6.52 20.06 5.26
N ASP A 35 6.41 21.39 5.14
CA ASP A 35 5.73 22.06 4.03
C ASP A 35 6.23 21.49 2.71
N SER A 36 5.40 20.72 2.02
CA SER A 36 5.76 20.02 0.78
C SER A 36 4.63 20.15 -0.23
N PRO A 37 4.94 20.13 -1.54
CA PRO A 37 4.04 20.57 -2.59
C PRO A 37 2.85 19.62 -2.73
N THR A 38 1.66 20.20 -2.62
CA THR A 38 0.36 19.55 -2.83
C THR A 38 0.19 19.20 -4.31
N HIS A 39 0.02 17.93 -4.65
CA HIS A 39 -0.46 17.56 -5.99
C HIS A 39 -1.94 17.96 -6.08
N THR A 40 -2.19 19.09 -6.74
CA THR A 40 -3.54 19.60 -6.98
C THR A 40 -4.16 18.82 -8.14
N ILE A 41 -5.13 17.95 -7.86
CA ILE A 41 -6.05 17.46 -8.87
C ILE A 41 -7.28 18.37 -8.80
N LEU A 42 -7.44 19.22 -9.81
CA LEU A 42 -8.58 20.12 -9.91
C LEU A 42 -9.82 19.33 -10.35
N ASP A 43 -10.68 18.98 -9.38
CA ASP A 43 -12.11 18.84 -9.64
C ASP A 43 -12.88 19.62 -8.55
N GLY A 44 -13.84 20.41 -8.99
CA GLY A 44 -14.38 21.62 -8.36
C GLY A 44 -15.22 21.47 -7.10
N SER A 45 -14.94 20.52 -6.21
CA SER A 45 -15.56 20.52 -4.88
C SER A 45 -14.70 19.79 -3.84
N LYS A 46 -14.08 20.59 -2.95
CA LYS A 46 -13.25 20.21 -1.79
C LYS A 46 -11.96 19.45 -2.13
N THR A 47 -10.84 20.14 -1.94
CA THR A 47 -9.51 19.55 -1.80
C THR A 47 -9.53 18.57 -0.62
N LEU A 48 -9.29 17.29 -0.89
CA LEU A 48 -8.90 16.35 0.14
C LEU A 48 -7.37 16.29 0.15
N GLU A 49 -6.79 16.93 1.16
CA GLU A 49 -5.37 16.80 1.46
C GLU A 49 -5.17 15.41 2.08
N PHE A 50 -4.54 14.51 1.32
CA PHE A 50 -4.14 13.21 1.83
C PHE A 50 -2.70 13.34 2.35
N PRO A 51 -2.41 12.96 3.61
CA PRO A 51 -1.07 13.03 4.14
C PRO A 51 -0.17 12.08 3.35
N VAL A 52 0.73 12.64 2.55
CA VAL A 52 1.90 11.90 2.06
C VAL A 52 2.82 11.76 3.24
N CYS A 53 3.06 10.53 3.69
CA CYS A 53 4.10 10.27 4.67
C CYS A 53 5.45 10.36 3.96
N LYS A 54 5.98 11.59 3.88
CA LYS A 54 7.38 11.81 3.58
C LYS A 54 8.15 11.56 4.87
N ALA A 55 8.83 10.44 4.92
CA ALA A 55 9.94 10.31 5.84
C ALA A 55 11.20 10.57 5.03
N ASN A 56 12.03 11.50 5.52
CA ASN A 56 13.34 11.78 4.93
C ASN A 56 14.25 10.58 5.25
N PHE A 57 14.09 9.49 4.52
CA PHE A 57 15.00 8.36 4.56
C PHE A 57 15.98 8.54 3.41
N GLU A 58 17.27 8.66 3.74
CA GLU A 58 18.32 8.52 2.73
C GLU A 58 18.15 7.16 2.05
N VAL A 59 18.03 7.19 0.74
CA VAL A 59 17.80 6.05 -0.14
C VAL A 59 19.03 5.14 -0.08
N VAL A 60 19.01 4.11 0.79
CA VAL A 60 19.95 2.98 0.69
C VAL A 60 19.22 1.67 1.02
N MET A 61 19.19 0.81 0.00
CA MET A 61 18.99 -0.65 -0.01
C MET A 61 18.88 -1.34 1.36
N ALA A 62 17.66 -1.76 1.73
CA ALA A 62 17.32 -2.15 3.09
C ALA A 62 17.10 -3.66 3.32
N ILE A 63 17.56 -4.55 2.42
CA ILE A 63 17.54 -5.99 2.74
C ILE A 63 18.28 -6.28 4.06
N PRO A 64 19.48 -5.72 4.32
CA PRO A 64 20.13 -5.86 5.61
C PRO A 64 19.26 -5.41 6.79
N ASP A 65 18.46 -4.35 6.62
CA ASP A 65 17.60 -3.82 7.68
C ASP A 65 16.41 -4.75 7.96
N ILE A 66 15.81 -5.36 6.93
CA ILE A 66 14.81 -6.41 7.14
C ILE A 66 15.46 -7.60 7.84
N VAL A 67 16.63 -8.06 7.38
CA VAL A 67 17.33 -9.22 7.94
C VAL A 67 17.66 -9.03 9.43
N GLN A 68 17.90 -7.78 9.88
CA GLN A 68 18.08 -7.47 11.29
C GLN A 68 16.81 -7.64 12.13
N VAL A 69 15.63 -7.41 11.53
CA VAL A 69 14.34 -7.48 12.22
C VAL A 69 13.72 -8.88 12.09
N VAL A 70 13.88 -9.51 10.93
CA VAL A 70 13.34 -10.82 10.59
C VAL A 70 14.39 -11.55 9.75
N PRO A 71 15.00 -12.65 10.22
CA PRO A 71 15.93 -13.42 9.40
C PRO A 71 15.21 -14.08 8.20
N PRO A 72 15.90 -14.28 7.06
CA PRO A 72 15.34 -15.03 5.94
C PRO A 72 15.15 -16.50 6.33
N PRO A 73 14.22 -17.21 5.67
CA PRO A 73 14.02 -18.63 5.92
C PRO A 73 15.18 -19.47 5.38
N ASP A 74 15.46 -20.62 6.01
CA ASP A 74 16.48 -21.57 5.55
C ASP A 74 16.17 -22.12 4.14
N ALA A 75 14.88 -22.22 3.80
CA ALA A 75 14.38 -22.72 2.53
C ALA A 75 13.26 -21.82 1.99
N PRO A 76 13.59 -20.69 1.33
CA PRO A 76 12.59 -19.83 0.72
C PRO A 76 11.87 -20.56 -0.41
N VAL A 77 10.59 -20.24 -0.61
CA VAL A 77 9.74 -20.86 -1.64
C VAL A 77 9.34 -19.84 -2.69
N ALA A 78 9.10 -20.27 -3.93
CA ALA A 78 8.75 -19.37 -5.02
C ALA A 78 9.75 -18.20 -5.18
N THR A 79 11.05 -18.50 -5.17
CA THR A 79 12.11 -17.54 -5.49
C THR A 79 12.32 -17.40 -6.99
N GLY A 80 12.89 -16.28 -7.42
CA GLY A 80 13.19 -16.05 -8.82
C GLY A 80 14.52 -16.64 -9.29
N THR A 81 14.62 -16.84 -10.60
CA THR A 81 15.89 -16.97 -11.33
C THR A 81 16.06 -15.77 -12.25
N SER A 82 17.26 -15.49 -12.74
CA SER A 82 17.47 -14.37 -13.68
C SER A 82 16.61 -14.50 -14.94
N LEU A 83 16.43 -15.72 -15.47
CA LEU A 83 15.54 -15.98 -16.60
C LEU A 83 14.07 -15.78 -16.21
N GLY A 84 13.66 -16.29 -15.04
CA GLY A 84 12.30 -16.14 -14.55
C GLY A 84 11.90 -14.67 -14.35
N TRP A 85 12.81 -13.82 -13.86
CA TRP A 85 12.55 -12.39 -13.75
C TRP A 85 12.35 -11.73 -15.11
N ALA A 86 13.18 -12.06 -16.10
CA ALA A 86 13.00 -11.55 -17.46
C ALA A 86 11.62 -11.91 -18.05
N GLU A 87 11.11 -13.12 -17.76
CA GLU A 87 9.76 -13.55 -18.18
C GLU A 87 8.64 -12.81 -17.44
N VAL A 88 8.79 -12.62 -16.12
CA VAL A 88 7.85 -11.84 -15.29
C VAL A 88 7.76 -10.39 -15.78
N GLU A 89 8.90 -9.75 -16.00
CA GLU A 89 8.99 -8.36 -16.46
C GLU A 89 8.44 -8.20 -17.88
N LEU A 90 8.68 -9.17 -18.76
CA LEU A 90 8.08 -9.19 -20.10
C LEU A 90 6.55 -9.32 -20.02
N ARG A 91 6.03 -10.18 -19.14
CA ARG A 91 4.58 -10.40 -18.98
C ARG A 91 3.88 -9.19 -18.37
N ILE A 92 4.50 -8.53 -17.40
CA ILE A 92 3.94 -7.33 -16.78
C ILE A 92 4.24 -6.07 -17.60
N GLY A 93 5.11 -6.12 -18.61
CA GLY A 93 5.40 -4.99 -19.48
C GLY A 93 6.24 -3.88 -18.83
N THR A 94 6.86 -4.14 -17.69
CA THR A 94 7.76 -3.22 -16.98
C THR A 94 8.74 -4.01 -16.10
N ARG A 95 9.86 -3.37 -15.74
CA ARG A 95 10.78 -3.92 -14.75
C ARG A 95 10.26 -3.72 -13.34
N PHE A 96 10.74 -4.53 -12.39
CA PHE A 96 10.54 -4.30 -10.96
C PHE A 96 11.72 -3.55 -10.33
N PRO A 97 11.52 -2.88 -9.18
CA PRO A 97 12.61 -2.29 -8.43
C PRO A 97 13.60 -3.37 -7.98
N GLY A 98 14.90 -3.06 -7.98
CA GLY A 98 15.94 -4.02 -7.60
C GLY A 98 15.80 -4.55 -6.17
N ASP A 99 15.28 -3.76 -5.24
CA ASP A 99 15.09 -4.17 -3.86
C ASP A 99 13.97 -5.22 -3.70
N PHE A 100 12.91 -5.14 -4.52
CA PHE A 100 11.87 -6.17 -4.60
C PHE A 100 12.41 -7.48 -5.15
N ILE A 101 13.23 -7.41 -6.21
CA ILE A 101 13.87 -8.60 -6.78
C ILE A 101 14.73 -9.29 -5.71
N ASN A 102 15.52 -8.51 -4.96
CA ASN A 102 16.33 -9.04 -3.88
C ASN A 102 15.49 -9.62 -2.73
N LEU A 103 14.40 -8.96 -2.37
CA LEU A 103 13.46 -9.43 -1.35
C LEU A 103 12.88 -10.79 -1.71
N ILE A 104 12.33 -10.92 -2.91
CA ILE A 104 11.73 -12.17 -3.39
C ILE A 104 12.78 -13.28 -3.58
N ASN A 105 14.01 -12.94 -3.99
CA ASN A 105 15.08 -13.94 -4.10
C ASN A 105 15.56 -14.47 -2.74
N GLN A 106 15.46 -13.68 -1.66
CA GLN A 106 15.90 -14.09 -0.32
C GLN A 106 14.79 -14.70 0.53
N TYR A 107 13.59 -14.12 0.50
CA TYR A 107 12.46 -14.56 1.33
C TYR A 107 11.49 -15.47 0.57
N GLY A 108 11.37 -15.28 -0.75
CA GLY A 108 10.36 -15.96 -1.55
C GLY A 108 8.95 -15.44 -1.27
N SER A 109 7.96 -16.33 -1.40
CA SER A 109 6.57 -16.09 -1.01
C SER A 109 6.34 -16.45 0.46
N GLY A 110 5.50 -15.68 1.14
CA GLY A 110 5.16 -15.95 2.54
C GLY A 110 4.55 -14.76 3.25
N TRP A 111 4.58 -14.83 4.58
CA TRP A 111 3.95 -13.86 5.47
C TRP A 111 4.97 -13.34 6.49
N PHE A 112 5.13 -12.02 6.56
CA PHE A 112 5.77 -11.35 7.68
C PHE A 112 4.73 -11.11 8.77
N GLU A 113 5.04 -11.48 10.00
CA GLU A 113 4.12 -11.38 11.13
C GLU A 113 4.77 -10.58 12.25
N LEU A 114 4.02 -9.63 12.81
CA LEU A 114 4.40 -8.88 14.00
C LEU A 114 3.53 -9.36 15.17
N GLY A 115 3.95 -10.46 15.80
CA GLY A 115 3.10 -11.19 16.76
C GLY A 115 1.75 -11.56 16.14
N ASP A 116 0.67 -11.41 16.90
CA ASP A 116 -0.70 -11.64 16.43
C ASP A 116 -1.40 -10.35 15.96
N ILE A 117 -0.63 -9.27 15.77
CA ILE A 117 -1.16 -7.91 15.55
C ILE A 117 -1.25 -7.59 14.07
N LEU A 118 -0.22 -7.96 13.30
CA LEU A 118 -0.12 -7.64 11.89
C LEU A 118 0.47 -8.82 11.13
N GLY A 119 -0.21 -9.24 10.06
CA GLY A 119 0.34 -10.15 9.07
C GLY A 119 0.41 -9.46 7.71
N LEU A 120 1.60 -9.35 7.12
CA LEU A 120 1.84 -8.83 5.78
C LEU A 120 2.22 -9.99 4.85
N THR A 121 1.42 -10.22 3.82
CA THR A 121 1.76 -11.14 2.74
C THR A 121 2.39 -10.35 1.60
N ILE A 122 3.62 -10.71 1.23
CA ILE A 122 4.25 -10.20 0.00
C ILE A 122 4.18 -11.30 -1.05
N TRP A 123 3.67 -10.94 -2.23
CA TRP A 123 3.38 -11.89 -3.29
C TRP A 123 4.57 -12.02 -4.22
N SER A 124 5.19 -13.20 -4.23
CA SER A 124 6.19 -13.53 -5.23
C SER A 124 5.55 -13.73 -6.60
N PRO A 125 6.07 -13.11 -7.69
CA PRO A 125 5.63 -13.41 -9.05
C PRO A 125 5.81 -14.87 -9.50
N PHE A 126 6.61 -15.64 -8.77
CA PHE A 126 6.88 -17.06 -9.02
C PHE A 126 5.94 -17.99 -8.24
N ASP A 127 5.06 -17.43 -7.42
CA ASP A 127 3.99 -18.18 -6.77
C ASP A 127 2.91 -18.54 -7.80
N ILE A 128 2.41 -19.78 -7.74
CA ILE A 128 1.41 -20.28 -8.69
C ILE A 128 0.11 -19.47 -8.68
N TYR A 129 -0.20 -18.80 -7.57
CA TYR A 129 -1.42 -17.99 -7.42
C TYR A 129 -1.20 -16.50 -7.69
N TYR A 130 0.04 -16.05 -7.90
CA TYR A 130 0.36 -14.63 -8.10
C TYR A 130 -0.49 -13.99 -9.20
N TRP A 131 -0.56 -14.62 -10.37
CA TRP A 131 -1.28 -14.05 -11.50
C TRP A 131 -2.78 -13.98 -11.26
N THR A 132 -3.36 -15.01 -10.65
CA THR A 132 -4.78 -15.00 -10.25
C THR A 132 -5.06 -13.89 -9.23
N MET A 133 -4.17 -13.71 -8.25
CA MET A 133 -4.29 -12.66 -7.24
C MET A 133 -4.10 -11.27 -7.83
N ASN A 134 -3.15 -11.10 -8.74
CA ASN A 134 -2.92 -9.88 -9.49
C ASN A 134 -4.17 -9.51 -10.29
N GLU A 135 -4.70 -10.41 -11.10
CA GLU A 135 -5.93 -10.19 -11.89
C GLU A 135 -7.15 -9.90 -11.01
N THR A 136 -7.32 -10.64 -9.91
CA THR A 136 -8.42 -10.44 -8.97
C THR A 136 -8.33 -9.07 -8.32
N THR A 137 -7.13 -8.66 -7.90
CA THR A 137 -6.89 -7.34 -7.33
C THR A 137 -7.12 -6.25 -8.37
N CYS A 138 -6.61 -6.41 -9.59
CA CYS A 138 -6.87 -5.49 -10.69
C CYS A 138 -8.37 -5.35 -10.98
N ARG A 139 -9.18 -6.42 -10.87
CA ARG A 139 -10.65 -6.32 -10.98
C ARG A 139 -11.29 -5.61 -9.79
N LEU A 140 -10.87 -5.95 -8.57
CA LEU A 140 -11.38 -5.35 -7.33
C LEU A 140 -11.16 -3.84 -7.25
N PHE A 141 -10.07 -3.35 -7.84
CA PHE A 141 -9.68 -1.93 -7.83
C PHE A 141 -9.85 -1.24 -9.19
N GLY A 142 -10.13 -1.98 -10.27
CA GLY A 142 -10.27 -1.44 -11.63
C GLY A 142 -11.68 -0.97 -12.00
N PHE A 143 -12.72 -1.38 -11.26
CA PHE A 143 -14.06 -0.83 -11.42
C PHE A 143 -14.26 0.35 -10.46
N PRO A 144 -14.74 1.52 -10.95
CA PRO A 144 -15.25 2.57 -10.07
C PRO A 144 -16.51 2.01 -9.40
N TYR A 145 -16.36 1.36 -8.25
CA TYR A 145 -17.48 0.89 -7.46
C TYR A 145 -18.20 2.11 -6.85
N GLY A 146 -19.12 2.69 -7.61
CA GLY A 146 -20.39 3.23 -7.12
C GLY A 146 -20.38 4.33 -6.05
N ARG A 147 -19.31 5.11 -5.89
CA ARG A 147 -19.38 6.42 -5.19
C ARG A 147 -18.44 7.41 -5.85
N ASP A 148 -18.86 8.68 -5.80
CA ASP A 148 -18.07 9.85 -6.15
C ASP A 148 -16.60 9.65 -5.76
N THR A 149 -15.72 9.97 -6.70
CA THR A 149 -14.25 9.82 -6.69
C THR A 149 -13.53 10.59 -5.58
N VAL A 150 -14.24 11.02 -4.56
CA VAL A 150 -13.74 11.71 -3.36
C VAL A 150 -12.76 10.82 -2.57
N HIS A 151 -12.81 9.50 -2.73
CA HIS A 151 -11.91 8.56 -2.03
C HIS A 151 -11.15 7.59 -2.95
N GLY A 152 -11.15 7.83 -4.27
CA GLY A 152 -10.42 7.00 -5.22
C GLY A 152 -8.97 7.46 -5.34
N GLY A 153 -8.01 6.58 -5.10
CA GLY A 153 -6.60 6.83 -5.41
C GLY A 153 -6.43 7.21 -6.90
N PRO A 154 -5.44 8.05 -7.24
CA PRO A 154 -5.34 8.66 -8.57
C PRO A 154 -4.97 7.69 -9.71
N ALA A 155 -4.61 6.44 -9.40
CA ALA A 155 -4.11 5.47 -10.38
C ALA A 155 -5.04 4.27 -10.57
N ARG A 156 -5.08 3.80 -11.82
CA ARG A 156 -5.77 2.55 -12.19
C ARG A 156 -4.79 1.38 -12.05
N PRO A 157 -5.28 0.14 -11.86
CA PRO A 157 -4.41 -1.03 -11.95
C PRO A 157 -3.73 -1.16 -13.32
N HIS A 158 -2.50 -1.68 -13.32
CA HIS A 158 -1.74 -1.96 -14.55
C HIS A 158 -2.55 -2.81 -15.55
N PRO A 159 -2.52 -2.56 -16.89
CA PRO A 159 -1.64 -1.64 -17.66
C PRO A 159 -2.20 -0.25 -18.01
N LEU A 160 -3.31 0.21 -17.42
CA LEU A 160 -4.03 1.39 -17.90
C LEU A 160 -3.58 2.70 -17.22
N GLY A 161 -2.47 3.33 -17.66
CA GLY A 161 -1.99 4.64 -17.15
C GLY A 161 -0.93 4.53 -16.04
N PRO A 162 -0.64 5.57 -15.21
CA PRO A 162 0.14 5.38 -13.99
C PRO A 162 -0.49 4.23 -13.21
N SER A 163 0.27 3.15 -13.07
CA SER A 163 -0.28 1.82 -12.89
C SER A 163 -0.07 1.35 -11.47
N LEU A 164 -1.12 0.89 -10.81
CA LEU A 164 -0.96 0.14 -9.58
C LEU A 164 -0.56 -1.30 -9.91
N ILE A 165 0.60 -1.73 -9.38
CA ILE A 165 1.03 -3.12 -9.44
C ILE A 165 0.84 -3.72 -8.05
N PRO A 166 -0.10 -4.66 -7.87
CA PRO A 166 -0.33 -5.27 -6.57
C PRO A 166 0.82 -6.20 -6.19
N ILE A 167 1.36 -6.02 -4.99
CA ILE A 167 2.52 -6.76 -4.49
C ILE A 167 2.26 -7.45 -3.15
N GLY A 168 1.10 -7.24 -2.55
CA GLY A 168 0.78 -7.86 -1.27
C GLY A 168 -0.52 -7.39 -0.65
N LYS A 169 -0.78 -7.89 0.55
CA LYS A 169 -1.88 -7.46 1.41
C LYS A 169 -1.52 -7.68 2.87
N ASN A 170 -2.25 -7.03 3.77
CA ASN A 170 -2.29 -7.47 5.16
C ASN A 170 -3.50 -8.38 5.44
N ASN A 171 -3.56 -8.89 6.67
CA ASN A 171 -4.66 -9.69 7.21
C ASN A 171 -5.99 -8.93 7.37
N ASP A 172 -5.98 -7.59 7.36
CA ASP A 172 -7.18 -6.75 7.51
C ASP A 172 -7.78 -6.26 6.19
N GLY A 173 -7.23 -6.69 5.05
CA GLY A 173 -7.73 -6.33 3.72
C GLY A 173 -7.22 -4.98 3.19
N THR A 174 -6.14 -4.46 3.77
CA THR A 174 -5.31 -3.43 3.15
C THR A 174 -4.39 -4.10 2.12
N TYR A 175 -4.49 -3.67 0.87
CA TYR A 175 -3.64 -4.13 -0.23
C TYR A 175 -2.44 -3.20 -0.38
N ILE A 176 -1.32 -3.76 -0.80
CA ILE A 176 -0.05 -3.06 -1.01
C ILE A 176 0.22 -3.06 -2.52
N PHE A 177 0.53 -1.89 -3.04
CA PHE A 177 0.80 -1.66 -4.45
C PHE A 177 2.12 -0.90 -4.63
N TYR A 178 2.80 -1.14 -5.74
CA TYR A 178 3.63 -0.11 -6.33
C TYR A 178 2.75 0.90 -7.06
N PHE A 179 3.03 2.18 -6.83
CA PHE A 179 2.60 3.27 -7.70
C PHE A 179 3.62 3.41 -8.83
N ALA A 180 3.42 2.65 -9.90
CA ALA A 180 4.37 2.53 -11.01
C ALA A 180 4.29 3.73 -11.95
N LEU A 181 5.09 4.76 -11.66
CA LEU A 181 5.26 5.95 -12.48
C LEU A 181 6.76 6.22 -12.68
N GLY A 182 7.19 6.33 -13.94
CA GLY A 182 8.59 6.63 -14.26
C GLY A 182 9.52 5.44 -14.02
N ASN A 183 10.71 5.72 -13.49
CA ASN A 183 11.74 4.71 -13.25
C ASN A 183 11.33 3.77 -12.11
N PRO A 184 11.41 2.44 -12.29
CA PRO A 184 11.11 1.45 -11.25
C PRO A 184 11.80 1.70 -9.91
N GLU A 185 13.05 2.16 -9.91
CA GLU A 185 13.78 2.44 -8.66
C GLU A 185 13.18 3.60 -7.85
N ASP A 186 12.34 4.44 -8.48
CA ASP A 186 11.69 5.59 -7.85
C ASP A 186 10.21 5.30 -7.52
N TRP A 187 9.75 4.04 -7.70
CA TRP A 187 8.36 3.69 -7.42
C TRP A 187 8.06 3.73 -5.93
N GLN A 188 6.92 4.33 -5.61
CA GLN A 188 6.44 4.47 -4.24
C GLN A 188 5.53 3.33 -3.84
N ILE A 189 5.42 3.10 -2.54
CA ILE A 189 4.42 2.18 -1.98
C ILE A 189 3.11 2.92 -1.77
N GLN A 190 2.02 2.34 -2.27
CA GLN A 190 0.67 2.77 -1.94
C GLN A 190 -0.10 1.63 -1.30
N THR A 191 -0.74 1.93 -0.18
CA THR A 191 -1.63 0.99 0.51
C THR A 191 -3.07 1.43 0.28
N ILE A 192 -3.98 0.50 0.06
CA ILE A 192 -5.41 0.80 -0.14
C ILE A 192 -6.26 -0.24 0.59
N HIS A 193 -7.11 0.22 1.50
CA HIS A 193 -8.02 -0.66 2.22
C HIS A 193 -9.27 -0.98 1.37
N PHE A 194 -9.58 -2.28 1.24
CA PHE A 194 -10.54 -2.75 0.24
C PHE A 194 -11.98 -2.24 0.42
N LYS A 195 -12.45 -2.07 1.68
CA LYS A 195 -13.85 -1.68 1.95
C LYS A 195 -14.11 -0.19 1.77
N ASN A 196 -13.30 0.63 2.43
CA ASN A 196 -13.49 2.09 2.53
C ASN A 196 -12.67 2.87 1.49
N ARG A 197 -11.76 2.21 0.77
CA ARG A 197 -10.86 2.81 -0.24
C ARG A 197 -9.94 3.90 0.30
N TYR A 198 -9.77 3.99 1.62
CA TYR A 198 -8.73 4.83 2.18
C TYR A 198 -7.37 4.32 1.70
N PHE A 199 -6.53 5.26 1.31
CA PHE A 199 -5.20 4.98 0.83
C PHE A 199 -4.17 5.83 1.57
N GLN A 200 -2.95 5.30 1.63
CA GLN A 200 -1.79 6.01 2.16
C GLN A 200 -0.60 5.70 1.26
N GLN A 201 0.17 6.74 0.93
CA GLN A 201 1.32 6.65 0.05
C GLN A 201 2.59 6.90 0.86
N PHE A 202 3.61 6.08 0.61
CA PHE A 202 4.88 6.09 1.29
C PHE A 202 5.99 6.29 0.26
N ASP A 203 6.76 7.35 0.46
CA ASP A 203 7.89 7.70 -0.39
C ASP A 203 9.14 6.93 0.07
N MET A 204 9.13 5.61 -0.14
CA MET A 204 10.19 4.70 0.26
C MET A 204 10.11 3.38 -0.53
N SER A 205 11.21 2.63 -0.50
CA SER A 205 11.29 1.30 -1.10
C SER A 205 10.44 0.27 -0.35
N ILE A 206 10.11 -0.87 -0.98
CA ILE A 206 9.37 -1.95 -0.28
C ILE A 206 10.16 -2.48 0.90
N THR A 207 11.49 -2.53 0.75
CA THR A 207 12.36 -3.05 1.81
C THR A 207 12.35 -2.15 3.04
N SER A 208 12.41 -0.83 2.84
CA SER A 208 12.30 0.17 3.92
C SER A 208 10.91 0.14 4.55
N PHE A 209 9.86 0.06 3.72
CA PHE A 209 8.48 -0.06 4.18
C PHE A 209 8.29 -1.27 5.11
N LEU A 210 8.80 -2.44 4.73
CA LEU A 210 8.74 -3.63 5.56
C LEU A 210 9.56 -3.48 6.84
N ALA A 211 10.81 -3.00 6.76
CA ALA A 211 11.66 -2.82 7.94
C ALA A 211 11.02 -1.87 8.97
N GLU A 212 10.52 -0.71 8.53
CA GLU A 212 9.86 0.25 9.42
C GLU A 212 8.50 -0.25 9.94
N THR A 213 7.76 -1.01 9.14
CA THR A 213 6.48 -1.59 9.58
C THR A 213 6.70 -2.68 10.62
N LEU A 214 7.64 -3.60 10.37
CA LEU A 214 7.95 -4.72 11.26
C LEU A 214 8.70 -4.28 12.52
N ALA A 215 9.41 -3.16 12.47
CA ALA A 215 9.97 -2.54 13.65
C ALA A 215 8.95 -1.76 14.49
N GLY A 216 7.69 -1.66 14.05
CA GLY A 216 6.69 -0.81 14.69
C GLY A 216 7.19 0.64 14.73
N ARG A 217 7.63 1.18 13.61
CA ARG A 217 8.07 2.58 13.50
C ARG A 217 7.34 3.35 12.42
N LEU A 218 6.65 2.66 11.51
CA LEU A 218 5.88 3.29 10.44
C LEU A 218 4.49 3.72 10.93
N PRO A 219 4.18 5.03 10.99
CA PRO A 219 2.82 5.48 11.31
C PRO A 219 1.91 5.21 10.11
N SER A 220 0.95 4.30 10.29
CA SER A 220 -0.05 3.98 9.26
C SER A 220 -1.45 3.96 9.84
N VAL A 221 -2.34 4.71 9.21
CA VAL A 221 -3.77 4.71 9.57
C VAL A 221 -4.48 3.45 9.09
N LEU A 222 -3.86 2.69 8.18
CA LEU A 222 -4.44 1.48 7.58
C LEU A 222 -3.93 0.17 8.20
N PHE A 223 -2.93 0.25 9.07
CA PHE A 223 -2.46 -0.89 9.87
C PHE A 223 -2.97 -0.86 11.31
N TYR A 224 -3.99 -0.04 11.60
CA TYR A 224 -4.67 0.13 12.90
C TYR A 224 -3.72 0.10 14.11
N TRP A 225 -2.52 0.64 13.93
CA TRP A 225 -1.49 0.56 14.95
C TRP A 225 -1.31 1.93 15.59
N ASN A 226 -1.76 2.05 16.84
CA ASN A 226 -1.68 3.27 17.65
C ASN A 226 -0.55 3.21 18.70
N GLY A 227 0.36 2.24 18.58
CA GLY A 227 1.40 2.00 19.57
C GLY A 227 0.92 1.32 20.86
N TRP A 228 -0.31 0.81 20.89
CA TRP A 228 -0.81 -0.06 21.96
C TRP A 228 -0.59 -1.53 21.62
N TYR A 229 0.00 -2.28 22.54
CA TYR A 229 0.17 -3.71 22.43
C TYR A 229 -0.81 -4.42 23.38
N PRO A 230 -1.47 -5.52 22.96
CA PRO A 230 -2.47 -6.21 23.79
C PRO A 230 -1.94 -6.69 25.14
N ASP A 231 -0.62 -6.92 25.24
CA ASP A 231 0.08 -7.32 26.46
C ASP A 231 0.49 -6.13 27.36
N GLY A 232 0.19 -4.89 26.94
CA GLY A 232 0.56 -3.68 27.65
C GLY A 232 2.05 -3.32 27.56
N SER A 233 2.82 -4.00 26.71
CA SER A 233 4.23 -3.69 26.49
C SER A 233 4.42 -2.32 25.83
N SER A 234 5.65 -1.80 25.85
CA SER A 234 6.03 -0.56 25.17
C SER A 234 6.87 -0.82 23.91
N GLN A 235 7.03 -2.08 23.52
CA GLN A 235 7.89 -2.56 22.45
C GLN A 235 7.10 -3.54 21.58
N PRO A 236 7.35 -3.58 20.26
CA PRO A 236 6.67 -4.54 19.40
C PRO A 236 7.04 -5.98 19.76
N PRO A 237 6.11 -6.94 19.58
CA PRO A 237 6.47 -8.35 19.61
C PRO A 237 7.53 -8.63 18.54
N PRO A 238 8.34 -9.68 18.70
CA PRO A 238 9.33 -10.04 17.69
C PRO A 238 8.64 -10.35 16.37
N ALA A 239 9.17 -9.79 15.30
CA ALA A 239 8.70 -10.08 13.96
C ALA A 239 9.24 -11.44 13.50
N ARG A 240 8.45 -12.15 12.67
CA ARG A 240 8.83 -13.44 12.09
C ARG A 240 8.43 -13.50 10.62
N PHE A 241 9.10 -14.35 9.86
CA PHE A 241 8.69 -14.71 8.51
C PHE A 241 8.33 -16.18 8.47
N THR A 242 7.19 -16.48 7.88
CA THR A 242 6.77 -17.85 7.65
C THR A 242 6.67 -18.05 6.13
N PRO A 243 7.49 -18.95 5.52
CA PRO A 243 7.40 -19.26 4.10
C PRO A 243 6.09 -19.95 3.76
N GLY A 244 5.53 -19.64 2.60
CA GLY A 244 4.35 -20.33 2.13
C GLY A 244 3.77 -19.78 0.84
N ALA A 245 2.90 -20.57 0.22
CA ALA A 245 2.21 -20.13 -0.97
C ALA A 245 1.15 -19.07 -0.63
N ILE A 246 0.86 -18.20 -1.59
CA ILE A 246 -0.26 -17.27 -1.48
C ILE A 246 -1.55 -18.08 -1.38
N THR A 247 -2.31 -17.88 -0.31
CA THR A 247 -3.63 -18.50 -0.14
C THR A 247 -4.71 -17.60 -0.73
N VAL A 248 -5.53 -18.16 -1.62
CA VAL A 248 -6.70 -17.52 -2.27
C VAL A 248 -7.88 -17.49 -1.31
#